data_AF-A0A2T1EQD7-F1
#
_entry.id   AF-A0A2T1EQD7-F1
#
_cell.length_a   1.000
_cell.length_b   1.000
_cell.length_c   1.000
_cell.angle_alpha   90.00
_cell.angle_beta   90.00
_cell.angle_gamma   90.00
#
_symmetry.space_group_name_H-M   'P 1'
#
loop_
_entity.id
_entity.type
_entity.pdbx_description
1 polymer ?
#
loop_
_entity_poly.entity_id
_entity_poly.type
_entity_poly.pdbx_seq_one_letter_code
_entity_poly.pdbx_strand_id
1 'polypeptide(L)'
;MSNQPPKKLFFTIVIAVVNLLTVFPVCAKTIPLPMQPSESPVKNNNLVQNTGANESFQQGLNFAAQQNAASAEAAFRRVIQIDPNFAEAYANLGSILANQNKLAEALPNFQTAIRLKPNVPEFHYMLAQVLYAQNKMADAVESAKKARDLFKSQGKTQEANSLEQIIKEMRK
;
A
#
# COMPACT_ATOMS: atom_id res chain seq x y z
N MET A 1 72.85 9.75 17.66
CA MET A 1 71.92 8.84 18.37
C MET A 1 70.51 9.22 17.93
N SER A 2 70.00 8.52 16.91
CA SER A 2 69.01 7.44 17.04
C SER A 2 67.60 7.98 17.34
N ASN A 3 66.75 8.04 16.31
CA ASN A 3 65.60 7.13 16.21
C ASN A 3 64.73 7.48 15.00
N GLN A 4 64.70 6.56 14.05
CA GLN A 4 63.60 6.43 13.09
C GLN A 4 62.32 5.93 13.80
N PRO A 5 61.13 6.13 13.19
CA PRO A 5 59.84 6.18 13.87
C PRO A 5 59.13 4.82 13.91
N PRO A 6 58.00 4.71 14.63
CA PRO A 6 56.95 3.80 14.19
C PRO A 6 55.61 4.49 13.95
N LYS A 7 55.23 4.45 12.67
CA LYS A 7 53.92 4.03 12.14
C LYS A 7 52.68 4.72 12.72
N LYS A 8 52.21 5.73 11.96
CA LYS A 8 50.86 6.28 12.09
C LYS A 8 49.85 5.14 12.04
N LEU A 9 49.08 5.09 13.11
CA LEU A 9 47.98 4.18 13.39
C LEU A 9 47.05 4.08 12.17
N PHE A 10 46.86 2.84 11.72
CA PHE A 10 45.97 2.48 10.61
C PHE A 10 44.59 3.09 10.82
N PHE A 11 44.09 3.80 9.80
CA PHE A 11 42.70 4.14 9.62
C PHE A 11 41.85 2.87 9.74
N THR A 12 41.34 2.63 10.95
CA THR A 12 40.32 1.60 11.22
C THR A 12 39.07 2.35 11.58
N ILE A 13 38.35 2.83 10.58
CA ILE A 13 36.90 3.09 10.57
C ILE A 13 36.57 3.28 9.08
N VAL A 14 35.45 2.71 8.62
CA VAL A 14 34.95 2.62 7.24
C VAL A 14 35.33 1.34 6.50
N ILE A 15 34.88 0.19 7.02
CA ILE A 15 34.19 -0.84 6.20
C ILE A 15 33.13 -1.49 7.11
N ALA A 16 32.00 -0.81 7.30
CA ALA A 16 30.73 -1.46 7.65
C ALA A 16 29.93 -1.69 6.37
N VAL A 17 30.57 -2.34 5.39
CA VAL A 17 29.94 -2.77 4.14
C VAL A 17 30.12 -4.28 4.09
N VAL A 18 29.06 -4.97 3.71
CA VAL A 18 28.91 -6.44 3.68
C VAL A 18 28.42 -7.04 5.00
N ASN A 19 27.27 -6.58 5.48
CA ASN A 19 26.27 -7.49 6.05
C ASN A 19 25.13 -7.63 5.03
N LEU A 20 25.41 -8.38 3.96
CA LEU A 20 24.47 -8.81 2.95
C LEU A 20 23.95 -10.19 3.34
N LEU A 21 22.87 -10.23 4.12
CA LEU A 21 21.79 -11.23 3.95
C LEU A 21 20.52 -10.55 4.44
N THR A 22 19.98 -9.73 3.54
CA THR A 22 18.61 -9.25 3.55
C THR A 22 17.67 -10.45 3.41
N VAL A 23 17.41 -11.15 4.51
CA VAL A 23 16.08 -11.70 4.72
C VAL A 23 15.26 -10.49 5.11
N PHE A 24 14.71 -9.79 4.12
CA PHE A 24 13.72 -8.76 4.41
C PHE A 24 12.63 -9.47 5.21
N PRO A 25 12.38 -9.08 6.47
CA PRO A 25 11.10 -9.40 7.03
C PRO A 25 10.11 -8.62 6.15
N VAL A 26 9.30 -9.30 5.34
CA VAL A 26 7.95 -8.80 5.05
C VAL A 26 7.17 -8.91 6.36
N CYS A 27 7.62 -8.15 7.35
CA CYS A 27 7.17 -8.04 8.73
C CYS A 27 7.66 -6.68 9.23
N ALA A 28 7.44 -5.64 8.44
CA ALA A 28 7.25 -4.30 8.97
C ALA A 28 5.80 -3.95 8.64
N LYS A 29 5.10 -3.49 9.67
CA LYS A 29 3.70 -3.08 9.66
C LYS A 29 3.57 -1.76 8.89
N THR A 30 3.99 -1.76 7.63
CA THR A 30 3.94 -0.59 6.77
C THR A 30 2.52 -0.50 6.27
N ILE A 31 1.78 0.50 6.76
CA ILE A 31 0.52 0.88 6.16
C ILE A 31 0.84 1.16 4.68
N PRO A 32 0.24 0.43 3.71
CA PRO A 32 0.37 0.76 2.29
C PRO A 32 0.12 2.26 2.12
N LEU A 33 0.95 2.94 1.31
CA LEU A 33 0.82 4.37 1.12
C LEU A 33 -0.64 4.74 0.86
N PRO A 34 -1.18 5.73 1.57
CA PRO A 34 -2.57 6.10 1.44
C PRO A 34 -2.86 6.41 -0.02
N MET A 35 -3.82 5.70 -0.60
CA MET A 35 -4.14 5.90 -2.01
C MET A 35 -4.77 7.26 -2.18
N GLN A 36 -4.15 8.10 -3.00
CA GLN A 36 -4.69 9.39 -3.34
C GLN A 36 -5.88 9.23 -4.28
N PRO A 37 -6.83 10.18 -4.30
CA PRO A 37 -7.92 10.16 -5.25
C PRO A 37 -7.31 10.18 -6.66
N SER A 38 -7.68 9.21 -7.51
CA SER A 38 -7.29 9.23 -8.91
C SER A 38 -7.85 10.52 -9.53
N GLU A 39 -7.02 11.44 -10.00
CA GLU A 39 -7.46 12.72 -10.56
C GLU A 39 -8.53 12.50 -11.63
N SER A 40 -9.76 12.81 -11.26
CA SER A 40 -10.87 13.08 -12.15
C SER A 40 -11.85 13.91 -11.32
N PRO A 41 -11.77 15.25 -11.37
CA PRO A 41 -12.81 16.07 -10.78
C PRO A 41 -14.09 15.72 -11.55
N VAL A 42 -14.95 14.93 -10.92
CA VAL A 42 -16.31 14.71 -11.42
C VAL A 42 -16.95 16.09 -11.43
N LYS A 43 -16.98 16.74 -12.60
CA LYS A 43 -17.79 17.92 -12.85
C LYS A 43 -19.25 17.48 -12.74
N ASN A 44 -19.78 17.51 -11.54
CA ASN A 44 -21.19 17.33 -11.26
C ASN A 44 -21.60 18.37 -10.21
N ASN A 45 -22.85 18.82 -10.26
CA ASN A 45 -23.47 19.89 -9.50
C ASN A 45 -23.55 19.64 -7.97
N ASN A 46 -22.70 18.77 -7.43
CA ASN A 46 -22.58 18.34 -6.03
C ASN A 46 -21.26 18.78 -5.38
N LEU A 47 -20.62 19.85 -5.87
CA LEU A 47 -19.40 20.39 -5.25
C LEU A 47 -19.57 20.55 -3.73
N VAL A 48 -20.74 21.00 -3.26
CA VAL A 48 -21.04 21.17 -1.82
C VAL A 48 -21.11 19.84 -1.05
N GLN A 49 -21.64 18.76 -1.65
CA GLN A 49 -21.75 17.44 -0.99
C GLN A 49 -20.39 16.73 -0.93
N ASN A 50 -19.58 16.89 -1.98
CA ASN A 50 -18.26 16.25 -2.04
C ASN A 50 -17.18 17.01 -1.26
N THR A 51 -17.35 18.31 -0.96
CA THR A 51 -16.40 19.03 -0.10
C THR A 51 -16.23 18.34 1.25
N GLY A 52 -17.32 17.93 1.90
CA GLY A 52 -17.26 17.23 3.20
C GLY A 52 -16.61 15.84 3.12
N ALA A 53 -16.84 15.10 2.03
CA ALA A 53 -16.19 13.82 1.78
C ALA A 53 -14.69 13.99 1.55
N ASN A 54 -14.30 14.95 0.70
CA ASN A 54 -12.90 15.23 0.38
C ASN A 54 -12.13 15.73 1.60
N GLU A 55 -12.71 16.61 2.42
CA GLU A 55 -12.11 17.06 3.68
C GLU A 55 -11.91 15.90 4.66
N SER A 56 -12.95 15.08 4.87
CA SER A 56 -12.87 13.89 5.72
C SER A 56 -11.83 12.90 5.19
N PHE A 57 -11.68 12.81 3.87
CA PHE A 57 -10.68 11.96 3.24
C PHE A 57 -9.27 12.46 3.55
N GLN A 58 -9.00 13.76 3.36
CA GLN A 58 -7.70 14.35 3.72
C GLN A 58 -7.37 14.18 5.20
N GLN A 59 -8.35 14.33 6.09
CA GLN A 59 -8.17 14.02 7.52
C GLN A 59 -7.80 12.56 7.74
N GLY A 60 -8.47 11.63 7.05
CA GLY A 60 -8.13 10.21 7.09
C GLY A 60 -6.70 9.92 6.65
N LEU A 61 -6.22 10.57 5.58
CA LEU A 61 -4.82 10.44 5.14
C LEU A 61 -3.85 11.01 6.19
N ASN A 62 -4.17 12.16 6.80
CA ASN A 62 -3.34 12.76 7.83
C ASN A 62 -3.24 11.88 9.08
N PHE A 63 -4.34 11.29 9.53
CA PHE A 63 -4.33 10.35 10.65
C PHE A 63 -3.57 9.07 10.31
N ALA A 64 -3.72 8.55 9.08
CA ALA A 64 -2.96 7.40 8.62
C ALA A 64 -1.45 7.68 8.61
N ALA A 65 -1.03 8.87 8.15
CA ALA A 65 0.37 9.30 8.18
C ALA A 65 0.93 9.42 9.61
N GLN A 66 0.08 9.79 10.58
CA GLN A 66 0.41 9.83 12.01
C GLN A 66 0.38 8.44 12.68
N GLN A 67 0.13 7.36 11.93
CA GLN A 67 -0.10 6.01 12.46
C GLN A 67 -1.27 5.92 13.44
N ASN A 68 -2.17 6.90 13.44
CA ASN A 68 -3.39 6.88 14.24
C ASN A 68 -4.48 6.11 13.49
N ALA A 69 -4.41 4.78 13.56
CA ALA A 69 -5.30 3.88 12.83
C ALA A 69 -6.78 4.05 13.22
N ALA A 70 -7.09 4.35 14.48
CA ALA A 70 -8.47 4.52 14.94
C ALA A 70 -9.12 5.77 14.34
N SER A 71 -8.42 6.91 14.39
CA SER A 71 -8.92 8.15 13.78
C SER A 71 -8.97 8.06 12.26
N ALA A 72 -8.00 7.40 11.63
CA ALA A 72 -8.01 7.17 10.18
C ALA A 72 -9.21 6.31 9.76
N GLU A 73 -9.49 5.22 10.49
CA GLU A 73 -10.65 4.38 10.25
C GLU A 73 -11.96 5.17 10.36
N ALA A 74 -12.13 5.95 11.44
CA ALA A 74 -13.31 6.78 11.63
C ALA A 74 -13.49 7.80 10.49
N ALA A 75 -12.41 8.43 10.05
CA ALA A 75 -12.41 9.38 8.94
C ALA A 75 -12.81 8.70 7.62
N PHE A 76 -12.23 7.54 7.25
CA PHE A 76 -12.63 6.86 6.02
C PHE A 76 -14.08 6.33 6.06
N ARG A 77 -14.56 5.88 7.23
CA ARG A 77 -15.99 5.56 7.41
C ARG A 77 -16.89 6.79 7.22
N ARG A 78 -16.46 7.96 7.68
CA ARG A 78 -17.16 9.24 7.43
C ARG A 78 -17.23 9.55 5.94
N VAL A 79 -16.13 9.35 5.19
CA VAL A 79 -16.13 9.53 3.73
C VAL A 79 -17.16 8.63 3.07
N ILE A 80 -17.20 7.34 3.44
CA ILE A 80 -18.16 6.37 2.89
C ILE A 80 -19.62 6.75 3.22
N GLN A 81 -19.88 7.33 4.39
CA GLN A 81 -21.22 7.81 4.75
C GLN A 81 -21.66 9.01 3.90
N ILE A 82 -20.73 9.91 3.56
CA ILE A 82 -21.03 11.10 2.76
C ILE A 82 -21.11 10.74 1.28
N ASP A 83 -20.15 9.95 0.78
CA ASP A 83 -20.09 9.46 -0.59
C ASP A 83 -19.81 7.94 -0.62
N PRO A 84 -20.86 7.11 -0.75
CA PRO A 84 -20.73 5.65 -0.89
C PRO A 84 -20.04 5.20 -2.19
N ASN A 85 -19.75 6.10 -3.13
CA ASN A 85 -19.04 5.80 -4.37
C ASN A 85 -17.55 6.17 -4.32
N PHE A 86 -17.05 6.61 -3.16
CA PHE A 86 -15.65 6.99 -2.96
C PHE A 86 -14.75 5.75 -2.81
N ALA A 87 -14.33 5.19 -3.94
CA ALA A 87 -13.59 3.91 -4.00
C ALA A 87 -12.31 3.89 -3.14
N GLU A 88 -11.55 4.97 -3.14
CA GLU A 88 -10.31 5.09 -2.36
C GLU A 88 -10.56 5.05 -0.85
N ALA A 89 -11.72 5.48 -0.36
CA ALA A 89 -12.05 5.40 1.05
C ALA A 89 -12.24 3.96 1.51
N TYR A 90 -12.93 3.14 0.69
CA TYR A 90 -13.04 1.70 0.94
C TYR A 90 -11.68 1.03 0.97
N ALA A 91 -10.82 1.31 -0.01
CA ALA A 91 -9.53 0.63 -0.05
C ALA A 91 -8.57 1.08 1.06
N ASN A 92 -8.58 2.36 1.45
CA ASN A 92 -7.83 2.83 2.62
C ASN A 92 -8.38 2.23 3.93
N LEU A 93 -9.70 2.10 4.07
CA LEU A 93 -10.32 1.40 5.20
C LEU A 93 -9.91 -0.08 5.23
N GLY A 94 -9.96 -0.76 4.08
CA GLY A 94 -9.50 -2.14 3.93
C GLY A 94 -8.03 -2.31 4.33
N SER A 95 -7.18 -1.35 3.96
CA SER A 95 -5.76 -1.30 4.33
C SER A 95 -5.57 -1.25 5.85
N ILE A 96 -6.27 -0.34 6.52
CA ILE A 96 -6.22 -0.19 7.98
C ILE A 96 -6.67 -1.49 8.66
N LEU A 97 -7.77 -2.08 8.22
CA LEU A 97 -8.30 -3.33 8.77
C LEU A 97 -7.31 -4.49 8.55
N ALA A 98 -6.69 -4.58 7.38
CA ALA A 98 -5.68 -5.59 7.09
C ALA A 98 -4.45 -5.44 8.00
N ASN A 99 -3.98 -4.21 8.25
CA ASN A 99 -2.86 -3.94 9.17
C ASN A 99 -3.21 -4.26 10.65
N GLN A 100 -4.49 -4.22 11.00
CA GLN A 100 -5.01 -4.69 12.27
C GLN A 100 -5.23 -6.22 12.31
N ASN A 101 -4.83 -6.95 11.26
CA ASN A 101 -5.06 -8.39 11.07
C ASN A 101 -6.55 -8.78 10.97
N LYS A 102 -7.45 -7.83 10.72
CA LYS A 102 -8.89 -8.04 10.50
C LYS A 102 -9.17 -8.38 9.03
N LEU A 103 -8.54 -9.44 8.54
CA LEU A 103 -8.53 -9.78 7.12
C LEU A 103 -9.94 -10.06 6.56
N ALA A 104 -10.84 -10.63 7.37
CA ALA A 104 -12.22 -10.91 6.98
C ALA A 104 -13.03 -9.63 6.72
N GLU A 105 -12.75 -8.56 7.47
CA GLU A 105 -13.40 -7.25 7.29
C GLU A 105 -12.72 -6.42 6.18
N ALA A 106 -11.41 -6.60 5.98
CA ALA A 106 -10.68 -5.91 4.92
C ALA A 106 -11.12 -6.35 3.51
N LEU A 107 -11.37 -7.65 3.31
CA LEU A 107 -11.73 -8.24 2.02
C LEU A 107 -12.91 -7.55 1.30
N PRO A 108 -14.11 -7.40 1.91
CA PRO A 108 -15.25 -6.76 1.25
C PRO A 108 -15.02 -5.28 0.93
N ASN A 109 -14.14 -4.59 1.67
CA ASN A 109 -13.77 -3.21 1.38
C ASN A 109 -12.97 -3.11 0.07
N PHE A 110 -11.97 -3.98 -0.14
CA PHE A 110 -11.23 -4.02 -1.41
C PHE A 110 -12.11 -4.44 -2.58
N GLN A 111 -13.01 -5.42 -2.39
CA GLN A 111 -13.97 -5.81 -3.43
C GLN A 111 -14.90 -4.65 -3.83
N THR A 112 -15.34 -3.85 -2.86
CA THR A 112 -16.15 -2.66 -3.14
C THR A 112 -15.36 -1.60 -3.90
N ALA A 113 -14.11 -1.33 -3.50
CA ALA A 113 -13.23 -0.41 -4.21
C ALA A 113 -13.02 -0.84 -5.68
N ILE A 114 -12.77 -2.12 -5.93
CA ILE A 114 -12.62 -2.70 -7.28
C ILE A 114 -13.93 -2.59 -8.07
N ARG A 115 -15.09 -2.84 -7.46
CA ARG A 115 -16.39 -2.68 -8.13
C ARG A 115 -16.62 -1.25 -8.58
N LEU A 116 -16.23 -0.27 -7.75
CA LEU A 116 -16.39 1.15 -8.04
C LEU A 116 -15.36 1.66 -9.09
N LYS A 117 -14.11 1.22 -9.01
CA LYS A 117 -13.05 1.55 -9.98
C LYS A 117 -12.24 0.30 -10.35
N PRO A 118 -12.67 -0.48 -11.37
CA PRO A 118 -12.03 -1.76 -11.70
C PRO A 118 -10.65 -1.63 -12.31
N ASN A 119 -10.30 -0.45 -12.85
CA ASN A 119 -9.07 -0.20 -13.59
C ASN A 119 -7.94 0.38 -12.74
N VAL A 120 -8.08 0.37 -11.41
CA VAL A 120 -7.03 0.81 -10.46
C VAL A 120 -6.20 -0.40 -10.04
N PRO A 121 -4.96 -0.58 -10.56
CA PRO A 121 -4.14 -1.76 -10.31
C PRO A 121 -3.80 -1.94 -8.83
N GLU A 122 -3.65 -0.83 -8.10
CA GLU A 122 -3.35 -0.82 -6.67
C GLU A 122 -4.44 -1.56 -5.86
N PHE A 123 -5.72 -1.44 -6.26
CA PHE A 123 -6.83 -2.11 -5.55
C PHE A 123 -6.75 -3.64 -5.68
N HIS A 124 -6.41 -4.14 -6.87
CA HIS A 124 -6.23 -5.57 -7.12
C HIS A 124 -4.99 -6.11 -6.40
N TYR A 125 -3.92 -5.30 -6.31
CA TYR A 125 -2.73 -5.69 -5.57
C TYR A 125 -3.01 -5.81 -4.06
N MET A 126 -3.71 -4.84 -3.48
CA MET A 126 -4.09 -4.90 -2.06
C MET A 126 -5.02 -6.08 -1.76
N LEU A 127 -5.95 -6.38 -2.67
CA LEU A 127 -6.77 -7.59 -2.58
C LEU A 127 -5.89 -8.86 -2.58
N ALA A 128 -4.89 -8.94 -3.47
CA ALA A 128 -3.96 -10.05 -3.53
C ALA A 128 -3.21 -10.25 -2.20
N GLN A 129 -2.76 -9.16 -1.57
CA GLN A 129 -2.09 -9.22 -0.26
C GLN A 129 -3.00 -9.76 0.84
N VAL A 130 -4.26 -9.32 0.90
CA VAL A 130 -5.23 -9.83 1.89
C VAL A 130 -5.53 -11.31 1.65
N LEU A 131 -5.72 -11.72 0.39
CA LEU A 131 -5.98 -13.12 0.05
C LEU A 131 -4.78 -14.01 0.38
N TYR A 132 -3.57 -13.53 0.13
CA TYR A 132 -2.33 -14.23 0.52
C TYR A 132 -2.26 -14.41 2.04
N ALA A 133 -2.55 -13.35 2.81
CA ALA A 133 -2.59 -13.42 4.27
C ALA A 133 -3.71 -14.35 4.80
N GLN A 134 -4.77 -14.57 4.02
CA GLN A 134 -5.82 -15.56 4.30
C GLN A 134 -5.47 -16.99 3.85
N ASN A 135 -4.27 -17.23 3.31
CA ASN A 135 -3.84 -18.49 2.68
C ASN A 135 -4.67 -18.90 1.44
N LYS A 136 -5.38 -17.96 0.81
CA LYS A 136 -6.14 -18.19 -0.44
C LYS A 136 -5.23 -17.96 -1.65
N MET A 137 -4.26 -18.86 -1.83
CA MET A 137 -3.16 -18.66 -2.77
C MET A 137 -3.60 -18.53 -4.23
N ALA A 138 -4.58 -19.32 -4.67
CA ALA A 138 -5.10 -19.25 -6.03
C ALA A 138 -5.69 -17.87 -6.35
N ASP A 139 -6.57 -17.38 -5.47
CA ASP A 139 -7.25 -16.08 -5.62
C ASP A 139 -6.25 -14.92 -5.50
N ALA A 140 -5.24 -15.05 -4.63
CA ALA A 140 -4.16 -14.07 -4.48
C ALA A 140 -3.37 -13.92 -5.77
N VAL A 141 -2.96 -15.04 -6.38
CA VAL A 141 -2.23 -15.06 -7.66
C VAL A 141 -3.08 -14.47 -8.79
N GLU A 142 -4.38 -14.77 -8.84
CA GLU A 142 -5.27 -14.19 -9.85
C GLU A 142 -5.38 -12.66 -9.70
N SER A 143 -5.57 -12.19 -8.47
CA SER A 143 -5.68 -10.76 -8.17
C SER A 143 -4.37 -10.02 -8.50
N ALA A 144 -3.22 -10.62 -8.17
CA ALA A 144 -1.91 -10.05 -8.50
C ALA A 144 -1.66 -10.00 -10.02
N LYS A 145 -2.12 -11.01 -10.79
CA LYS A 145 -2.08 -10.97 -12.27
C LYS A 145 -2.91 -9.82 -12.82
N LYS A 146 -4.14 -9.62 -12.32
CA LYS A 146 -4.99 -8.48 -12.73
C LYS A 146 -4.30 -7.14 -12.46
N ALA A 147 -3.71 -6.97 -11.27
CA ALA A 147 -2.93 -5.78 -10.95
C ALA A 147 -1.77 -5.55 -11.92
N ARG A 148 -0.98 -6.59 -12.21
CA ARG A 148 0.14 -6.54 -13.17
C ARG A 148 -0.33 -6.14 -14.57
N ASP A 149 -1.39 -6.75 -15.06
CA ASP A 149 -1.90 -6.50 -16.42
C ASP A 149 -2.42 -5.07 -16.55
N LEU A 150 -3.08 -4.55 -15.51
CA LEU A 150 -3.49 -3.15 -15.42
C LEU A 150 -2.28 -2.21 -15.38
N PHE A 151 -1.27 -2.47 -14.54
CA PHE A 151 -0.03 -1.68 -14.52
C PHE A 151 0.65 -1.64 -15.90
N LYS A 152 0.74 -2.79 -16.57
CA LYS A 152 1.27 -2.88 -17.93
C LYS A 152 0.44 -2.04 -18.92
N SER A 153 -0.89 -2.11 -18.84
CA SER A 153 -1.78 -1.31 -19.69
C SER A 153 -1.65 0.19 -19.47
N GLN A 154 -1.22 0.61 -18.27
CA GLN A 154 -0.97 2.02 -17.91
C GLN A 154 0.46 2.47 -18.23
N GLY A 155 1.29 1.61 -18.85
CA GLY A 155 2.70 1.90 -19.13
C GLY A 155 3.63 1.79 -17.91
N LYS A 156 3.10 1.45 -16.74
CA LYS A 156 3.81 1.24 -15.47
C LYS A 156 4.55 -0.11 -15.47
N THR A 157 5.55 -0.21 -16.34
CA THR A 157 6.23 -1.47 -16.67
C THR A 157 7.10 -1.97 -15.49
N GLN A 158 7.66 -1.07 -14.69
CA GLN A 158 8.47 -1.43 -13.53
C GLN A 158 7.62 -2.11 -12.44
N GLU A 159 6.44 -1.59 -12.18
CA GLU A 159 5.47 -2.11 -11.22
C GLU A 159 4.93 -3.46 -11.69
N ALA A 160 4.63 -3.59 -12.98
CA ALA A 160 4.23 -4.86 -13.58
C ALA A 160 5.33 -5.93 -13.42
N ASN A 161 6.59 -5.60 -13.73
CA ASN A 161 7.71 -6.53 -13.57
C ASN A 161 7.95 -6.91 -12.10
N SER A 162 7.76 -5.97 -11.18
CA SER A 162 7.87 -6.22 -9.73
C SER A 162 6.80 -7.22 -9.28
N LEU A 163 5.56 -7.04 -9.74
CA LEU A 163 4.47 -7.99 -9.46
C LEU A 163 4.69 -9.35 -10.10
N GLU A 164 5.33 -9.43 -11.26
CA GLU A 164 5.65 -10.72 -11.88
C GLU A 164 6.56 -11.57 -10.99
N GLN A 165 7.56 -10.95 -10.34
CA GLN A 165 8.38 -11.66 -9.35
C GLN A 165 7.58 -12.07 -8.13
N ILE A 166 6.73 -11.19 -7.60
CA ILE A 166 5.86 -11.51 -6.45
C ILE A 166 4.94 -12.69 -6.77
N ILE A 167 4.32 -12.71 -7.97
CA ILE A 167 3.47 -13.81 -8.43
C ILE A 167 4.25 -15.13 -8.51
N LYS A 168 5.53 -15.09 -8.89
CA LYS A 168 6.39 -16.27 -8.93
C LYS A 168 6.67 -16.81 -7.53
N GLU A 169 6.93 -15.92 -6.56
CA GLU A 169 7.14 -16.31 -5.17
C GLU A 169 5.87 -16.88 -4.53
N MET A 170 4.69 -16.31 -4.82
CA MET A 170 3.40 -16.82 -4.31
C MET A 170 3.05 -18.25 -4.77
N ARG A 171 3.73 -18.77 -5.80
CA ARG A 171 3.50 -20.12 -6.36
C ARG A 171 4.47 -21.17 -5.83
N LYS A 172 5.52 -20.77 -5.11
CA LYS A 172 6.50 -21.69 -4.50
C LYS A 172 5.96 -22.25 -3.20
#